data_AF-A0AB39JZX0-F1
#
_entry.id   AF-A0AB39JZX0-F1
#
_cell.length_a   1.000
_cell.length_b   1.000
_cell.length_c   1.000
_cell.angle_alpha   90.00
_cell.angle_beta   90.00
_cell.angle_gamma   90.00
#
_symmetry.space_group_name_H-M   'P 1'
#
loop_
_entity.id
_entity.type
_entity.pdbx_description
1 polymer ?
#
loop_
_entity_poly.entity_id
_entity_poly.type
_entity_poly.pdbx_seq_one_letter_code
_entity_poly.pdbx_strand_id
1 'polypeptide(L)'
;MKSFSLFLNDLLEQESGISPNKFNWYINNYNNKVIDYYDVEYPGVVKRDYMTGRPLSKKLTVYEYFCTLGIAHLFDATNPDCIKNMQYHSINALGFIGYQFGEALLYDLEIYTPSKKLRQNLLIDSYYIGGIDDKFWSDGVTEYYTYNEFLNKGIIATHVNLWEGEFKGLVGLNNFEDLKSPLIQEKIIIKAFYYNLKVLKKLFNISKGIDLLMIFKENKYPESNFYELFKLYDDGILSGILAAMHLCGPYGFYDLYSKNKINFDEFSVSIVKYIHKFSNYDVYDIFT
;
A
#
# COMPACT_ATOMS: atom_id res chain seq x y z
N MET A 1 23.60 -3.70 -8.43
CA MET A 1 22.21 -3.48 -7.98
C MET A 1 21.63 -2.29 -8.75
N LYS A 2 20.32 -2.25 -8.93
CA LYS A 2 19.59 -1.09 -9.51
C LYS A 2 19.55 0.06 -8.50
N SER A 3 19.32 1.31 -8.92
CA SER A 3 19.31 2.46 -8.00
C SER A 3 18.06 2.52 -7.12
N PHE A 4 18.15 3.23 -5.98
CA PHE A 4 16.99 3.49 -5.10
C PHE A 4 15.87 4.26 -5.80
N SER A 5 16.21 5.24 -6.65
CA SER A 5 15.22 5.96 -7.46
C SER A 5 14.45 5.02 -8.39
N LEU A 6 15.12 4.03 -8.99
CA LEU A 6 14.43 3.04 -9.82
C LEU A 6 13.54 2.12 -8.99
N PHE A 7 13.94 1.77 -7.76
CA PHE A 7 13.09 1.03 -6.83
C PHE A 7 11.79 1.76 -6.53
N LEU A 8 11.87 3.06 -6.20
CA LEU A 8 10.71 3.90 -5.96
C LEU A 8 9.82 4.00 -7.21
N ASN A 9 10.39 4.17 -8.40
CA ASN A 9 9.63 4.20 -9.64
C ASN A 9 8.89 2.89 -9.93
N ASP A 10 9.56 1.75 -9.78
CA ASP A 10 8.98 0.44 -10.03
C ASP A 10 7.90 0.09 -8.98
N LEU A 11 8.09 0.53 -7.74
CA LEU A 11 7.10 0.39 -6.68
C LEU A 11 5.87 1.25 -6.98
N LEU A 12 6.05 2.53 -7.32
CA LEU A 12 4.94 3.41 -7.67
C LEU A 12 4.15 2.88 -8.87
N GLU A 13 4.83 2.35 -9.90
CA GLU A 13 4.18 1.71 -11.05
C GLU A 13 3.33 0.50 -10.65
N GLN A 14 3.82 -0.32 -9.72
CA GLN A 14 3.06 -1.44 -9.18
C GLN A 14 1.84 -0.97 -8.39
N GLU A 15 2.04 -0.01 -7.49
CA GLU A 15 1.02 0.41 -6.52
C GLU A 15 -0.09 1.26 -7.14
N SER A 16 0.26 2.13 -8.09
CA SER A 16 -0.72 2.96 -8.82
C SER A 16 -1.53 2.16 -9.85
N GLY A 17 -1.03 1.00 -10.29
CA GLY A 17 -1.65 0.21 -11.34
C GLY A 17 -1.54 0.84 -12.74
N ILE A 18 -0.65 1.82 -12.94
CA ILE A 18 -0.42 2.52 -14.21
C ILE A 18 1.06 2.50 -14.54
N SER A 19 1.39 2.21 -15.80
CA SER A 19 2.76 2.02 -16.27
C SER A 19 3.12 3.00 -17.38
N PRO A 20 4.22 3.78 -17.26
CA PRO A 20 4.75 4.60 -18.35
C PRO A 20 5.05 3.77 -19.61
N ASN A 21 5.47 2.51 -19.43
CA ASN A 21 5.74 1.57 -20.53
C ASN A 21 4.48 1.18 -21.33
N LYS A 22 3.29 1.45 -20.81
CA LYS A 22 2.00 1.21 -21.48
C LYS A 22 1.44 2.45 -22.18
N PHE A 23 2.16 3.57 -22.27
CA PHE A 23 1.63 4.81 -22.86
C PHE A 23 0.99 4.63 -24.24
N ASN A 24 1.72 4.06 -25.21
CA ASN A 24 1.18 3.80 -26.54
C ASN A 24 0.00 2.82 -26.52
N TRP A 25 0.03 1.85 -25.61
CA TRP A 25 -1.07 0.91 -25.42
C TRP A 25 -2.33 1.60 -24.88
N TYR A 26 -2.18 2.57 -23.96
CA TYR A 26 -3.29 3.39 -23.46
C TYR A 26 -3.94 4.21 -24.57
N ILE A 27 -3.14 4.85 -25.44
CA ILE A 27 -3.66 5.59 -26.60
C ILE A 27 -4.44 4.65 -27.53
N ASN A 28 -3.82 3.53 -27.92
CA ASN A 28 -4.42 2.59 -28.87
C ASN A 28 -5.70 1.92 -28.36
N ASN A 29 -5.88 1.86 -27.03
CA ASN A 29 -7.03 1.23 -26.40
C ASN A 29 -7.90 2.21 -25.62
N TYR A 30 -7.79 3.51 -25.90
CA TYR A 30 -8.42 4.56 -25.08
C TYR A 30 -9.93 4.30 -24.87
N ASN A 31 -10.60 3.83 -25.93
CA ASN A 31 -12.04 3.55 -25.97
C ASN A 31 -12.39 2.04 -26.06
N ASN A 32 -11.40 1.13 -25.95
CA ASN A 32 -11.64 -0.31 -26.03
C ASN A 32 -11.73 -0.91 -24.62
N LYS A 33 -12.72 -1.78 -24.36
CA LYS A 33 -12.87 -2.45 -23.06
C LYS A 33 -11.80 -3.53 -22.86
N VAL A 34 -10.67 -3.15 -22.27
CA VAL A 34 -9.46 -3.98 -22.15
C VAL A 34 -8.90 -4.09 -20.73
N ILE A 35 -9.50 -3.40 -19.75
CA ILE A 35 -9.06 -3.42 -18.35
C ILE A 35 -10.16 -4.05 -17.50
N ASP A 36 -9.82 -5.07 -16.71
CA ASP A 36 -10.68 -5.58 -15.64
C ASP A 36 -10.29 -4.87 -14.34
N TYR A 37 -11.24 -4.16 -13.73
CA TYR A 37 -11.03 -3.43 -12.48
C TYR A 37 -12.32 -3.38 -11.65
N TYR A 38 -12.29 -2.76 -10.47
CA TYR A 38 -13.48 -2.57 -9.64
C TYR A 38 -14.38 -1.45 -10.18
N ASP A 39 -15.70 -1.63 -10.05
CA ASP A 39 -16.68 -0.56 -10.30
C ASP A 39 -16.72 0.36 -9.08
N VAL A 40 -16.74 1.67 -9.32
CA VAL A 40 -16.71 2.69 -8.26
C VAL A 40 -17.90 3.63 -8.40
N GLU A 41 -18.32 4.22 -7.28
CA GLU A 41 -19.27 5.35 -7.28
C GLU A 41 -18.56 6.63 -7.71
N TYR A 42 -17.38 6.85 -7.16
CA TYR A 42 -16.42 7.89 -7.49
C TYR A 42 -15.01 7.41 -7.07
N PRO A 43 -13.92 8.07 -7.50
CA PRO A 43 -12.56 7.63 -7.14
C PRO A 43 -12.40 7.44 -5.63
N GLY A 44 -11.94 6.26 -5.23
CA GLY A 44 -11.79 5.89 -3.83
C GLY A 44 -12.96 5.15 -3.18
N VAL A 45 -14.11 5.03 -3.85
CA VAL A 45 -15.31 4.39 -3.27
C VAL A 45 -15.83 3.28 -4.18
N VAL A 46 -15.42 2.06 -3.88
CA VAL A 46 -15.85 0.85 -4.58
C VAL A 46 -17.33 0.56 -4.34
N LYS A 47 -18.04 0.19 -5.40
CA LYS A 47 -19.39 -0.38 -5.28
C LYS A 47 -19.30 -1.81 -4.81
N ARG A 48 -20.19 -2.17 -3.91
CA ARG A 48 -20.25 -3.51 -3.32
C ARG A 48 -21.58 -4.17 -3.63
N ASP A 49 -21.54 -5.49 -3.80
CA ASP A 49 -22.74 -6.30 -3.92
C ASP A 49 -23.54 -6.22 -2.63
N TYR A 50 -24.82 -5.87 -2.73
CA TYR A 50 -25.66 -5.63 -1.55
C TYR A 50 -25.78 -6.87 -0.64
N MET A 51 -25.80 -8.08 -1.23
CA MET A 51 -26.03 -9.31 -0.46
C MET A 51 -24.76 -9.85 0.20
N THR A 52 -23.60 -9.67 -0.45
CA THR A 52 -22.34 -10.28 -0.03
C THR A 52 -21.32 -9.28 0.49
N GLY A 53 -21.52 -7.98 0.24
CA GLY A 53 -20.58 -6.90 0.53
C GLY A 53 -19.29 -6.95 -0.31
N ARG A 54 -19.18 -7.88 -1.26
CA ARG A 54 -17.99 -8.03 -2.11
C ARG A 54 -17.86 -6.87 -3.09
N PRO A 55 -16.63 -6.39 -3.37
CA PRO A 55 -16.38 -5.42 -4.44
C PRO A 55 -16.90 -5.91 -5.78
N LEU A 56 -17.64 -5.06 -6.50
CA LEU A 56 -18.09 -5.36 -7.86
C LEU A 56 -16.96 -5.08 -8.85
N SER A 57 -16.78 -5.98 -9.82
CA SER A 57 -15.80 -5.81 -10.91
C SER A 57 -16.51 -5.48 -12.22
N LYS A 58 -15.82 -4.72 -13.07
CA LYS A 58 -16.30 -4.27 -14.37
C LYS A 58 -15.16 -4.24 -15.38
N LYS A 59 -15.49 -4.59 -16.62
CA LYS A 59 -14.58 -4.42 -17.76
C LYS A 59 -14.69 -3.01 -18.32
N LEU A 60 -13.60 -2.26 -18.26
CA LEU A 60 -13.50 -0.83 -18.54
C LEU A 60 -12.67 -0.55 -19.78
N THR A 61 -12.97 0.56 -20.45
CA THR A 61 -12.00 1.20 -21.35
C THR A 61 -10.86 1.84 -20.56
N VAL A 62 -9.77 2.21 -21.23
CA VAL A 62 -8.68 2.96 -20.60
C VAL A 62 -9.19 4.31 -20.07
N TYR A 63 -10.04 5.01 -20.82
CA TYR A 63 -10.68 6.25 -20.35
C TYR A 63 -11.51 6.02 -19.08
N GLU A 64 -12.38 4.99 -19.07
CA GLU A 64 -13.20 4.66 -17.91
C GLU A 64 -12.35 4.26 -16.69
N TYR A 65 -11.23 3.55 -16.91
CA TYR A 65 -10.26 3.23 -15.87
C TYR A 65 -9.60 4.49 -15.30
N PHE A 66 -9.16 5.44 -16.15
CA PHE A 66 -8.61 6.70 -15.68
C PHE A 66 -9.65 7.57 -14.96
N CYS A 67 -10.92 7.53 -15.36
CA CYS A 67 -12.01 8.18 -14.63
C CYS A 67 -12.21 7.53 -13.26
N THR A 68 -12.19 6.20 -13.20
CA THR A 68 -12.29 5.41 -11.96
C THR A 68 -11.19 5.77 -10.97
N LEU A 69 -9.97 6.00 -11.45
CA LEU A 69 -8.83 6.40 -10.64
C LEU A 69 -8.76 7.92 -10.33
N GLY A 70 -9.66 8.73 -10.91
CA GLY A 70 -9.71 10.19 -10.69
C GLY A 70 -8.67 11.01 -11.46
N ILE A 71 -8.09 10.46 -12.52
CA ILE A 71 -6.89 10.99 -13.19
C ILE A 71 -7.07 11.22 -14.70
N ALA A 72 -8.27 10.97 -15.24
CA ALA A 72 -8.52 11.14 -16.68
C ALA A 72 -8.16 12.55 -17.19
N HIS A 73 -8.35 13.58 -16.36
CA HIS A 73 -8.02 14.96 -16.68
C HIS A 73 -6.51 15.24 -16.81
N LEU A 74 -5.66 14.35 -16.33
CA LEU A 74 -4.19 14.46 -16.40
C LEU A 74 -3.60 13.76 -17.63
N PHE A 75 -4.39 12.93 -18.33
CA PHE A 75 -3.90 12.16 -19.46
C PHE A 75 -3.72 13.06 -20.69
N ASP A 76 -2.47 13.20 -21.14
CA ASP A 76 -2.10 13.89 -22.37
C ASP A 76 -1.53 12.87 -23.36
N ALA A 77 -2.30 12.57 -24.41
CA ALA A 77 -1.92 11.61 -25.45
C ALA A 77 -0.72 12.05 -26.30
N THR A 78 -0.23 13.28 -26.13
CA THR A 78 0.96 13.81 -26.80
C THR A 78 2.21 13.80 -25.93
N ASN A 79 2.05 13.59 -24.62
CA ASN A 79 3.14 13.67 -23.65
C ASN A 79 3.20 12.42 -22.74
N PRO A 80 4.10 11.46 -23.02
CA PRO A 80 4.28 10.27 -22.20
C PRO A 80 4.55 10.53 -20.72
N ASP A 81 5.16 11.67 -20.39
CA ASP A 81 5.50 12.03 -19.00
C ASP A 81 4.25 12.28 -18.15
N CYS A 82 3.07 12.50 -18.76
CA CYS A 82 1.82 12.63 -18.03
C CYS A 82 1.52 11.41 -17.16
N ILE A 83 1.96 10.21 -17.57
CA ILE A 83 1.72 8.97 -16.82
C ILE A 83 2.37 9.03 -15.45
N LYS A 84 3.58 9.58 -15.34
CA LYS A 84 4.27 9.69 -14.05
C LYS A 84 3.49 10.58 -13.09
N ASN A 85 2.95 11.70 -13.56
CA ASN A 85 2.09 12.56 -12.76
C ASN A 85 0.79 11.85 -12.35
N MET A 86 0.18 11.12 -13.28
CA MET A 86 -1.02 10.31 -13.03
C MET A 86 -0.81 9.26 -11.94
N GLN A 87 0.36 8.63 -11.85
CA GLN A 87 0.65 7.64 -10.81
C GLN A 87 0.50 8.25 -9.40
N TYR A 88 1.08 9.43 -9.15
CA TYR A 88 0.97 10.09 -7.83
C TYR A 88 -0.46 10.57 -7.52
N HIS A 89 -1.28 10.83 -8.55
CA HIS A 89 -2.66 11.30 -8.38
C HIS A 89 -3.69 10.16 -8.33
N SER A 90 -3.29 8.93 -8.67
CA SER A 90 -4.20 7.79 -8.78
C SER A 90 -4.77 7.41 -7.41
N ILE A 91 -6.11 7.28 -7.35
CA ILE A 91 -6.83 6.81 -6.17
C ILE A 91 -7.48 5.47 -6.53
N ASN A 92 -7.08 4.40 -5.87
CA ASN A 92 -7.61 3.06 -6.14
C ASN A 92 -9.04 2.89 -5.63
N ALA A 93 -9.67 1.74 -5.90
CA ALA A 93 -11.07 1.51 -5.53
C ALA A 93 -11.36 1.60 -4.01
N LEU A 94 -10.35 1.43 -3.16
CA LEU A 94 -10.46 1.49 -1.70
C LEU A 94 -9.96 2.81 -1.11
N GLY A 95 -9.69 3.82 -1.94
CA GLY A 95 -9.30 5.16 -1.50
C GLY A 95 -7.81 5.32 -1.18
N PHE A 96 -6.98 4.32 -1.48
CA PHE A 96 -5.54 4.48 -1.36
C PHE A 96 -4.99 5.33 -2.51
N ILE A 97 -3.95 6.11 -2.22
CA ILE A 97 -3.36 7.04 -3.18
C ILE A 97 -1.90 6.70 -3.50
N GLY A 98 -1.52 6.79 -4.78
CA GLY A 98 -0.12 6.71 -5.24
C GLY A 98 0.57 5.39 -4.87
N TYR A 99 1.57 5.45 -3.98
CA TYR A 99 2.23 4.28 -3.36
C TYR A 99 1.29 3.51 -2.41
N GLN A 100 0.01 3.36 -2.73
CA GLN A 100 -1.01 2.78 -1.85
C GLN A 100 -0.98 3.34 -0.41
N PHE A 101 -0.92 4.66 -0.26
CA PHE A 101 -1.05 5.25 1.06
C PHE A 101 -2.50 5.22 1.53
N GLY A 102 -2.71 4.76 2.76
CA GLY A 102 -4.00 4.72 3.44
C GLY A 102 -3.93 5.37 4.82
N GLU A 103 -5.09 5.63 5.40
CA GLU A 103 -5.25 6.32 6.69
C GLU A 103 -4.50 5.61 7.81
N ALA A 104 -4.53 4.27 7.85
CA ALA A 104 -3.86 3.46 8.86
C ALA A 104 -2.33 3.69 8.86
N LEU A 105 -1.69 3.67 7.68
CA LEU A 105 -0.26 3.94 7.56
C LEU A 105 0.06 5.37 8.02
N LEU A 106 -0.72 6.35 7.55
CA LEU A 106 -0.49 7.74 7.90
C LEU A 106 -0.70 8.02 9.40
N TYR A 107 -1.61 7.29 10.04
CA TYR A 107 -1.80 7.30 11.49
C TYR A 107 -0.59 6.70 12.23
N ASP A 108 -0.08 5.55 11.78
CA ASP A 108 1.11 4.90 12.35
C ASP A 108 2.38 5.74 12.21
N LEU A 109 2.46 6.54 11.14
CA LEU A 109 3.54 7.51 10.91
C LEU A 109 3.35 8.82 11.70
N GLU A 110 2.27 8.92 12.48
CA GLU A 110 1.87 10.07 13.27
C GLU A 110 1.61 11.33 12.43
N ILE A 111 1.39 11.23 11.12
CA ILE A 111 1.17 12.37 10.20
C ILE A 111 -0.31 12.71 9.99
N TYR A 112 -1.19 11.79 10.36
CA TYR A 112 -2.65 11.93 10.29
C TYR A 112 -3.30 11.52 11.62
N THR A 113 -4.41 12.16 11.96
CA THR A 113 -5.29 11.75 13.06
C THR A 113 -6.64 11.35 12.45
N PRO A 114 -7.07 10.08 12.55
CA PRO A 114 -8.38 9.65 12.10
C PRO A 114 -9.53 10.47 12.67
N SER A 115 -10.64 10.53 11.93
CA SER A 115 -11.88 11.04 12.48
C SER A 115 -12.34 10.17 13.66
N LYS A 116 -13.17 10.74 14.53
CA LYS A 116 -13.71 10.02 15.69
C LYS A 116 -15.21 9.95 15.62
N LYS A 117 -15.78 8.80 15.97
CA LYS A 117 -17.23 8.62 16.06
C LYS A 117 -17.63 8.22 17.47
N LEU A 118 -18.79 8.71 17.89
CA LEU A 118 -19.35 8.44 19.20
C LEU A 118 -19.99 7.04 19.21
N ARG A 119 -19.54 6.18 20.12
CA ARG A 119 -20.14 4.86 20.36
C ARG A 119 -20.16 4.57 21.85
N GLN A 120 -21.33 4.33 22.41
CA GLN A 120 -21.53 4.05 23.85
C GLN A 120 -20.82 5.09 24.75
N ASN A 121 -20.97 6.38 24.43
CA ASN A 121 -20.33 7.51 25.12
C ASN A 121 -18.79 7.57 25.06
N LEU A 122 -18.15 6.76 24.22
CA LEU A 122 -16.72 6.83 23.94
C LEU A 122 -16.50 7.34 22.51
N LEU A 123 -15.50 8.21 22.34
CA LEU A 123 -15.01 8.59 21.02
C LEU A 123 -14.02 7.53 20.55
N ILE A 124 -14.34 6.89 19.44
CA ILE A 124 -13.55 5.79 18.85
C ILE A 124 -13.00 6.28 17.51
N ASP A 125 -11.73 6.01 17.26
CA ASP A 125 -11.09 6.31 15.97
C ASP A 125 -11.81 5.54 14.84
N SER A 126 -12.05 6.23 13.73
CA SER A 126 -12.75 5.72 12.56
C SER A 126 -11.89 5.93 11.31
N TYR A 127 -11.47 4.84 10.68
CA TYR A 127 -10.65 4.85 9.47
C TYR A 127 -10.61 3.47 8.81
N TYR A 128 -10.12 3.42 7.57
CA TYR A 128 -9.98 2.16 6.86
C TYR A 128 -8.93 1.28 7.53
N ILE A 129 -9.29 0.02 7.75
CA ILE A 129 -8.36 -1.04 8.10
C ILE A 129 -8.65 -2.27 7.22
N GLY A 130 -7.59 -2.88 6.71
CA GLY A 130 -7.67 -4.12 5.96
C GLY A 130 -8.10 -5.31 6.82
N GLY A 131 -8.46 -6.42 6.16
CA GLY A 131 -8.75 -7.69 6.83
C GLY A 131 -10.15 -7.83 7.41
N ILE A 132 -11.06 -6.88 7.15
CA ILE A 132 -12.48 -7.04 7.45
C ILE A 132 -13.13 -7.88 6.36
N ASP A 133 -13.79 -8.97 6.76
CA ASP A 133 -14.53 -9.86 5.85
C ASP A 133 -15.60 -9.06 5.08
N ASP A 134 -15.66 -9.25 3.76
CA ASP A 134 -16.56 -8.52 2.87
C ASP A 134 -18.02 -8.56 3.31
N LYS A 135 -18.46 -9.65 3.96
CA LYS A 135 -19.84 -9.76 4.46
C LYS A 135 -20.24 -8.67 5.45
N PHE A 136 -19.27 -8.02 6.12
CA PHE A 136 -19.56 -6.90 7.02
C PHE A 136 -19.91 -5.60 6.28
N TRP A 137 -19.71 -5.58 4.96
CA TRP A 137 -20.10 -4.49 4.07
C TRP A 137 -21.39 -4.78 3.30
N SER A 138 -22.11 -5.87 3.63
CA SER A 138 -23.43 -6.15 3.05
C SER A 138 -24.48 -5.15 3.51
N ASP A 139 -25.63 -5.15 2.85
CA ASP A 139 -26.79 -4.32 3.16
C ASP A 139 -26.52 -2.80 3.15
N GLY A 140 -25.46 -2.38 2.44
CA GLY A 140 -25.03 -0.98 2.38
C GLY A 140 -24.27 -0.50 3.62
N VAL A 141 -23.79 -1.41 4.48
CA VAL A 141 -22.98 -1.06 5.65
C VAL A 141 -21.63 -0.52 5.21
N THR A 142 -21.29 0.68 5.69
CA THR A 142 -20.03 1.38 5.38
C THR A 142 -19.05 1.41 6.54
N GLU A 143 -19.49 0.99 7.73
CA GLU A 143 -18.78 1.06 9.00
C GLU A 143 -18.99 -0.20 9.84
N TYR A 144 -17.92 -0.71 10.42
CA TYR A 144 -17.96 -1.90 11.27
C TYR A 144 -17.06 -1.70 12.50
N TYR A 145 -17.61 -1.89 13.70
CA TYR A 145 -16.79 -1.87 14.91
C TYR A 145 -16.01 -3.16 15.04
N THR A 146 -14.70 -3.04 15.23
CA THR A 146 -13.82 -4.16 15.54
C THR A 146 -12.80 -3.80 16.62
N TYR A 147 -12.08 -4.79 17.09
CA TYR A 147 -10.97 -4.62 18.02
C TYR A 147 -9.66 -4.88 17.30
N ASN A 148 -8.74 -3.92 17.34
CA ASN A 148 -7.40 -4.10 16.80
C ASN A 148 -6.50 -4.62 17.93
N GLU A 149 -6.16 -5.91 17.86
CA GLU A 149 -5.33 -6.57 18.87
C GLU A 149 -3.94 -5.96 18.98
N PHE A 150 -3.35 -5.51 17.86
CA PHE A 150 -2.02 -4.90 17.85
C PHE A 150 -1.98 -3.56 18.57
N LEU A 151 -3.01 -2.74 18.39
CA LEU A 151 -3.14 -1.44 19.05
C LEU A 151 -3.83 -1.53 20.40
N ASN A 152 -4.34 -2.71 20.77
CA ASN A 152 -5.11 -2.97 21.98
C ASN A 152 -6.25 -1.93 22.18
N LYS A 153 -6.95 -1.60 21.09
CA LYS A 153 -8.04 -0.60 21.07
C LYS A 153 -9.18 -0.97 20.12
N GLY A 154 -10.38 -0.50 20.42
CA GLY A 154 -11.51 -0.54 19.49
C GLY A 154 -11.33 0.45 18.34
N ILE A 155 -11.80 0.08 17.16
CA ILE A 155 -11.77 0.90 15.94
C ILE A 155 -13.13 0.77 15.24
N ILE A 156 -13.60 1.85 14.64
CA ILE A 156 -14.68 1.79 13.65
C ILE A 156 -14.03 1.69 12.27
N ALA A 157 -13.96 0.48 11.74
CA ALA A 157 -13.43 0.22 10.42
C ALA A 157 -14.36 0.80 9.36
N THR A 158 -13.83 1.54 8.41
CA THR A 158 -14.59 2.03 7.25
C THR A 158 -14.35 1.12 6.05
N HIS A 159 -15.35 1.01 5.16
CA HIS A 159 -15.29 0.15 3.98
C HIS A 159 -14.25 0.56 2.92
N VAL A 160 -13.75 1.81 2.99
CA VAL A 160 -12.70 2.44 2.17
C VAL A 160 -12.01 3.55 2.98
N ASN A 161 -10.87 4.06 2.50
CA ASN A 161 -10.20 5.24 3.08
C ASN A 161 -11.04 6.49 2.80
N LEU A 162 -11.56 7.12 3.85
CA LEU A 162 -12.46 8.28 3.72
C LEU A 162 -11.73 9.61 3.85
N TRP A 163 -10.55 9.63 4.48
CA TRP A 163 -9.72 10.83 4.66
C TRP A 163 -10.45 11.99 5.39
N GLU A 164 -11.38 11.67 6.29
CA GLU A 164 -12.22 12.63 7.05
C GLU A 164 -11.56 13.20 8.32
N GLY A 165 -10.34 12.76 8.62
CA GLY A 165 -9.56 13.16 9.79
C GLY A 165 -8.73 14.42 9.57
N GLU A 166 -7.73 14.61 10.43
CA GLU A 166 -6.89 15.80 10.46
C GLU A 166 -5.44 15.47 10.04
N PHE A 167 -4.94 16.21 9.06
CA PHE A 167 -3.52 16.20 8.68
C PHE A 167 -2.72 17.12 9.59
N LYS A 168 -1.59 16.64 10.12
CA LYS A 168 -0.82 17.39 11.14
C LYS A 168 0.23 18.35 10.59
N GLY A 169 0.30 18.58 9.28
CA GLY A 169 1.30 19.44 8.65
C GLY A 169 2.72 18.85 8.59
N LEU A 170 2.92 17.63 9.10
CA LEU A 170 4.22 16.96 9.07
C LEU A 170 4.62 16.62 7.63
N VAL A 171 5.92 16.62 7.34
CA VAL A 171 6.51 16.42 6.00
C VAL A 171 5.99 17.38 4.90
N GLY A 172 5.28 18.45 5.28
CA GLY A 172 4.63 19.39 4.37
C GLY A 172 3.20 18.98 3.97
N LEU A 173 2.61 17.99 4.63
CA LEU A 173 1.28 17.47 4.35
C LEU A 173 0.21 18.11 5.25
N ASN A 174 -0.53 19.08 4.72
CA ASN A 174 -1.55 19.85 5.46
C ASN A 174 -2.99 19.46 5.13
N ASN A 175 -3.22 18.82 3.98
CA ASN A 175 -4.53 18.38 3.52
C ASN A 175 -4.39 17.22 2.52
N PHE A 176 -5.50 16.65 2.07
CA PHE A 176 -5.48 15.53 1.12
C PHE A 176 -4.89 15.89 -0.26
N GLU A 177 -5.06 17.12 -0.75
CA GLU A 177 -4.49 17.52 -2.05
C GLU A 177 -2.96 17.52 -2.02
N ASP A 178 -2.35 17.86 -0.88
CA ASP A 178 -0.91 17.76 -0.69
C ASP A 178 -0.40 16.31 -0.86
N LEU A 179 -1.23 15.27 -0.63
CA LEU A 179 -0.85 13.87 -0.88
C LEU A 179 -0.62 13.58 -2.35
N LYS A 180 -1.10 14.40 -3.30
CA LYS A 180 -0.85 14.20 -4.74
C LYS A 180 0.53 14.68 -5.17
N SER A 181 1.28 15.35 -4.28
CA SER A 181 2.62 15.86 -4.56
C SER A 181 3.66 14.74 -4.58
N PRO A 182 4.44 14.58 -5.68
CA PRO A 182 5.52 13.60 -5.76
C PRO A 182 6.52 13.72 -4.61
N LEU A 183 6.93 14.95 -4.29
CA LEU A 183 7.89 15.22 -3.22
C LEU A 183 7.37 14.80 -1.84
N ILE A 184 6.08 15.01 -1.58
CA ILE A 184 5.47 14.63 -0.29
C ILE A 184 5.33 13.12 -0.23
N GLN A 185 4.84 12.48 -1.30
CA GLN A 185 4.72 11.03 -1.34
C GLN A 185 6.06 10.32 -1.13
N GLU A 186 7.13 10.79 -1.77
CA GLU A 186 8.46 10.19 -1.62
C GLU A 186 9.01 10.33 -0.19
N LYS A 187 8.74 11.46 0.48
CA LYS A 187 9.06 11.60 1.91
C LYS A 187 8.26 10.62 2.78
N ILE A 188 6.98 10.40 2.46
CA ILE A 188 6.12 9.49 3.21
C ILE A 188 6.56 8.04 3.03
N ILE A 189 6.82 7.57 1.80
CA ILE A 189 7.24 6.17 1.58
C ILE A 189 8.60 5.88 2.23
N ILE A 190 9.54 6.83 2.18
CA ILE A 190 10.83 6.70 2.88
C ILE A 190 10.57 6.59 4.39
N LYS A 191 9.75 7.48 4.97
CA LYS A 191 9.37 7.42 6.39
C LYS A 191 8.66 6.10 6.75
N ALA A 192 7.84 5.55 5.85
CA ALA A 192 7.19 4.25 6.00
C ALA A 192 8.19 3.10 6.07
N PHE A 193 9.21 3.09 5.20
CA PHE A 193 10.29 2.10 5.28
C PHE A 193 11.04 2.18 6.61
N TYR A 194 11.40 3.38 7.06
CA TYR A 194 12.04 3.57 8.37
C TYR A 194 11.16 3.07 9.53
N TYR A 195 9.87 3.38 9.51
CA TYR A 195 8.92 2.91 10.51
C TYR A 195 8.83 1.39 10.53
N ASN A 196 8.65 0.76 9.36
CA ASN A 196 8.57 -0.69 9.23
C ASN A 196 9.84 -1.38 9.72
N LEU A 197 11.01 -0.86 9.36
CA LEU A 197 12.30 -1.36 9.86
C LEU A 197 12.42 -1.23 11.39
N LYS A 198 11.96 -0.11 11.96
CA LYS A 198 11.95 0.11 13.42
C LYS A 198 11.05 -0.91 14.11
N VAL A 199 9.87 -1.20 13.57
CA VAL A 199 8.97 -2.23 14.12
C VAL A 199 9.59 -3.61 13.97
N LEU A 200 10.14 -3.94 12.81
CA LEU A 200 10.78 -5.23 12.55
C LEU A 200 11.96 -5.48 13.51
N LYS A 201 12.79 -4.45 13.77
CA LYS A 201 13.87 -4.53 14.77
C LYS A 201 13.36 -4.85 16.18
N LYS A 202 12.21 -4.29 16.57
CA LYS A 202 11.57 -4.64 17.85
C LYS A 202 11.10 -6.10 17.86
N LEU A 203 10.49 -6.59 16.77
CA LEU A 203 10.01 -7.98 16.68
C LEU A 203 11.13 -9.02 16.79
N PHE A 204 12.31 -8.70 16.27
CA PHE A 204 13.50 -9.54 16.41
C PHE A 204 14.29 -9.30 17.72
N ASN A 205 13.82 -8.44 18.63
CA ASN A 205 14.54 -8.04 19.83
C ASN A 205 15.98 -7.54 19.56
N ILE A 206 16.17 -6.82 18.44
CA ILE A 206 17.47 -6.36 17.98
C ILE A 206 17.89 -5.12 18.75
N SER A 207 19.07 -5.17 19.38
CA SER A 207 19.67 -4.00 20.02
C SER A 207 20.13 -2.97 18.98
N LYS A 208 20.22 -1.70 19.39
CA LYS A 208 20.64 -0.61 18.51
C LYS A 208 22.05 -0.89 17.95
N GLY A 209 22.18 -0.91 16.63
CA GLY A 209 23.48 -1.07 15.93
C GLY A 209 23.73 -2.45 15.29
N ILE A 210 22.87 -3.44 15.55
CA ILE A 210 22.95 -4.73 14.84
C ILE A 210 22.33 -4.59 13.44
N ASP A 211 23.04 -5.12 12.45
CA ASP A 211 22.61 -5.18 11.06
C ASP A 211 21.56 -6.29 10.87
N LEU A 212 20.42 -5.94 10.26
CA LEU A 212 19.36 -6.89 9.93
C LEU A 212 19.87 -7.98 8.96
N LEU A 213 20.79 -7.65 8.06
CA LEU A 213 21.38 -8.64 7.16
C LEU A 213 22.15 -9.72 7.90
N MET A 214 22.80 -9.40 9.02
CA MET A 214 23.46 -10.43 9.84
C MET A 214 22.45 -11.44 10.38
N ILE A 215 21.28 -10.99 10.83
CA ILE A 215 20.22 -11.88 11.33
C ILE A 215 19.63 -12.74 10.22
N PHE A 216 19.53 -12.19 9.01
CA PHE A 216 19.06 -12.96 7.86
C PHE A 216 20.09 -13.99 7.40
N LYS A 217 21.39 -13.65 7.41
CA LYS A 217 22.50 -14.56 7.13
C LYS A 217 22.61 -15.69 8.16
N GLU A 218 22.29 -15.40 9.43
CA GLU A 218 22.28 -16.39 10.50
C GLU A 218 21.04 -17.29 10.51
N ASN A 219 20.09 -17.10 9.59
CA ASN A 219 18.87 -17.93 9.56
C ASN A 219 19.24 -19.42 9.38
N LYS A 220 18.89 -20.23 10.39
CA LYS A 220 19.26 -21.65 10.51
C LYS A 220 18.22 -22.62 9.93
N TYR A 221 17.20 -22.13 9.23
CA TYR A 221 16.11 -22.97 8.69
C TYR A 221 16.25 -23.16 7.18
N PRO A 222 17.07 -24.12 6.72
CA PRO A 222 17.42 -24.28 5.31
C PRO A 222 16.25 -24.68 4.40
N GLU A 223 15.12 -25.11 4.97
CA GLU A 223 13.90 -25.50 4.26
C GLU A 223 12.81 -24.42 4.28
N SER A 224 13.09 -23.22 4.82
CA SER A 224 12.12 -22.13 4.84
C SER A 224 12.08 -21.38 3.52
N ASN A 225 10.89 -20.88 3.14
CA ASN A 225 10.70 -20.04 1.95
C ASN A 225 11.61 -18.80 2.01
N PHE A 226 11.77 -18.20 3.19
CA PHE A 226 12.67 -17.05 3.35
C PHE A 226 14.13 -17.42 3.07
N TYR A 227 14.60 -18.59 3.51
CA TYR A 227 15.97 -19.02 3.27
C TYR A 227 16.26 -19.23 1.78
N GLU A 228 15.31 -19.78 1.02
CA GLU A 228 15.43 -19.88 -0.44
C GLU A 228 15.51 -18.52 -1.12
N LEU A 229 14.68 -17.56 -0.70
CA LEU A 229 14.73 -16.18 -1.19
C LEU A 229 16.07 -15.53 -0.83
N PHE A 230 16.55 -15.73 0.39
CA PHE A 230 17.83 -15.20 0.85
C PHE A 230 19.00 -15.74 0.03
N LYS A 231 19.00 -17.05 -0.28
CA LYS A 231 20.00 -17.64 -1.19
C LYS A 231 19.97 -17.06 -2.60
N LEU A 232 18.79 -16.74 -3.10
CA LEU A 232 18.62 -16.25 -4.47
C LEU A 232 19.11 -14.81 -4.63
N TYR A 233 18.94 -13.97 -3.61
CA TYR A 233 19.16 -12.54 -3.69
C TYR A 233 20.31 -12.00 -2.84
N ASP A 234 20.72 -12.74 -1.80
CA ASP A 234 21.74 -12.35 -0.81
C ASP A 234 21.51 -10.91 -0.32
N ASP A 235 22.53 -10.05 -0.37
CA ASP A 235 22.45 -8.64 0.02
C ASP A 235 21.40 -7.84 -0.79
N GLY A 236 21.08 -8.29 -2.01
CA GLY A 236 20.01 -7.72 -2.84
C GLY A 236 18.60 -7.98 -2.30
N ILE A 237 18.43 -8.78 -1.26
CA ILE A 237 17.10 -9.09 -0.70
C ILE A 237 16.45 -7.90 0.00
N LEU A 238 17.23 -6.94 0.51
CA LEU A 238 16.74 -5.85 1.37
C LEU A 238 15.62 -5.03 0.72
N SER A 239 15.77 -4.67 -0.55
CA SER A 239 14.75 -3.94 -1.31
C SER A 239 13.45 -4.76 -1.45
N GLY A 240 13.57 -6.07 -1.64
CA GLY A 240 12.45 -7.00 -1.63
C GLY A 240 11.75 -7.07 -0.27
N ILE A 241 12.51 -7.04 0.83
CA ILE A 241 11.97 -7.01 2.21
C ILE A 241 11.24 -5.70 2.48
N LEU A 242 11.79 -4.56 2.04
CA LEU A 242 11.13 -3.25 2.17
C LEU A 242 9.79 -3.23 1.42
N ALA A 243 9.75 -3.71 0.18
CA ALA A 243 8.52 -3.82 -0.59
C ALA A 243 7.52 -4.80 0.06
N ALA A 244 7.99 -5.94 0.55
CA ALA A 244 7.18 -6.92 1.27
C ALA A 244 6.53 -6.35 2.53
N MET A 245 7.27 -5.57 3.32
CA MET A 245 6.72 -4.88 4.50
C MET A 245 5.81 -3.72 4.11
N HIS A 246 6.01 -3.09 2.96
CA HIS A 246 5.07 -2.11 2.44
C HIS A 246 3.72 -2.76 2.13
N LEU A 247 3.72 -3.95 1.51
CA LEU A 247 2.52 -4.71 1.16
C LEU A 247 1.77 -5.25 2.38
N CYS A 248 2.44 -6.02 3.24
CA CYS A 248 1.79 -6.78 4.32
C CYS A 248 2.18 -6.30 5.74
N GLY A 249 2.87 -5.17 5.85
CA GLY A 249 3.41 -4.69 7.10
C GLY A 249 4.62 -5.49 7.61
N PRO A 250 5.30 -4.99 8.66
CA PRO A 250 6.47 -5.63 9.26
C PRO A 250 6.13 -6.97 9.93
N TYR A 251 4.90 -7.12 10.45
CA TYR A 251 4.42 -8.37 11.03
C TYR A 251 4.22 -9.47 9.98
N GLY A 252 3.72 -9.12 8.79
CA GLY A 252 3.57 -10.06 7.68
C GLY A 252 4.90 -10.65 7.23
N PHE A 253 5.94 -9.81 7.16
CA PHE A 253 7.31 -10.27 6.91
C PHE A 253 7.89 -11.09 8.07
N TYR A 254 7.66 -10.68 9.31
CA TYR A 254 8.11 -11.44 10.48
C TYR A 254 7.50 -12.85 10.55
N ASP A 255 6.22 -13.00 10.19
CA ASP A 255 5.56 -14.30 10.05
C ASP A 255 6.21 -15.17 8.96
N LEU A 256 6.60 -14.58 7.82
CA LEU A 256 7.34 -15.28 6.77
C LEU A 256 8.68 -15.79 7.29
N TYR A 257 9.46 -14.92 7.95
CA TYR A 257 10.78 -15.27 8.48
C TYR A 257 10.70 -16.30 9.62
N SER A 258 9.86 -16.06 10.62
CA SER A 258 9.88 -16.78 11.90
C SER A 258 9.01 -18.03 11.91
N LYS A 259 7.96 -18.08 11.08
CA LYS A 259 6.95 -19.15 11.07
C LYS A 259 6.81 -19.82 9.70
N ASN A 260 7.60 -19.41 8.71
CA ASN A 260 7.48 -19.84 7.32
C ASN A 260 6.07 -19.62 6.73
N LYS A 261 5.32 -18.63 7.24
CA LYS A 261 3.94 -18.36 6.84
C LYS A 261 3.91 -17.27 5.77
N ILE A 262 3.41 -17.62 4.59
CA ILE A 262 3.21 -16.67 3.49
C ILE A 262 1.93 -15.86 3.76
N ASN A 263 2.07 -14.54 3.82
CA ASN A 263 0.96 -13.59 3.93
C ASN A 263 0.61 -12.97 2.57
N PHE A 264 -0.61 -12.45 2.48
CA PHE A 264 -1.20 -11.87 1.29
C PHE A 264 -1.88 -10.53 1.65
N ASP A 265 -1.97 -9.61 0.70
CA ASP A 265 -2.81 -8.40 0.83
C ASP A 265 -4.30 -8.71 0.59
N GLU A 266 -5.15 -7.68 0.64
CA GLU A 266 -6.59 -7.81 0.38
C GLU A 266 -6.93 -8.27 -1.05
N PHE A 267 -5.98 -8.16 -1.98
CA PHE A 267 -6.10 -8.59 -3.38
C PHE A 267 -5.40 -9.92 -3.66
N SER A 268 -5.05 -10.69 -2.62
CA SER A 268 -4.39 -12.00 -2.72
C SER A 268 -3.01 -11.96 -3.38
N VAL A 269 -2.33 -10.81 -3.33
CA VAL A 269 -0.95 -10.66 -3.75
C VAL A 269 -0.03 -11.13 -2.64
N SER A 270 0.84 -12.09 -2.94
CA SER A 270 1.71 -12.68 -1.92
C SER A 270 2.93 -11.81 -1.62
N ILE A 271 3.33 -11.80 -0.35
CA ILE A 271 4.56 -11.14 0.11
C ILE A 271 5.81 -11.66 -0.61
N VAL A 272 5.84 -12.96 -0.94
CA VAL A 272 6.95 -13.60 -1.67
C VAL A 272 7.07 -13.07 -3.10
N LYS A 273 5.94 -12.81 -3.77
CA LYS A 273 5.92 -12.20 -5.11
C LYS A 273 6.56 -10.81 -5.08
N TYR A 274 6.32 -10.03 -4.03
CA TYR A 274 6.94 -8.73 -3.85
C TYR A 274 8.46 -8.84 -3.63
N ILE A 275 8.92 -9.78 -2.80
CA ILE A 275 10.36 -10.02 -2.63
C ILE A 275 11.00 -10.33 -3.98
N HIS A 276 10.45 -11.28 -4.75
CA HIS A 276 11.00 -11.62 -6.06
C HIS A 276 11.06 -10.44 -7.03
N LYS A 277 10.00 -9.62 -7.06
CA LYS A 277 9.90 -8.48 -7.99
C LYS A 277 10.89 -7.36 -7.63
N PHE A 278 11.06 -7.10 -6.33
CA PHE A 278 11.69 -5.89 -5.83
C PHE A 278 13.05 -6.12 -5.17
N SER A 279 13.60 -7.33 -5.20
CA SER A 279 15.02 -7.55 -4.85
C SER A 279 15.97 -7.03 -5.94
N ASN A 280 17.25 -6.88 -5.58
CA ASN A 280 18.36 -6.40 -6.40
C ASN A 280 18.40 -4.89 -6.67
N TYR A 281 17.73 -4.09 -5.84
CA TYR A 281 17.90 -2.64 -5.78
C TYR A 281 18.76 -2.25 -4.58
N ASP A 282 19.60 -1.25 -4.81
CA ASP A 282 20.39 -0.58 -3.79
C ASP A 282 19.46 0.33 -2.98
N VAL A 283 19.39 0.04 -1.68
CA VAL A 283 18.55 0.73 -0.70
C VAL A 283 19.35 1.10 0.54
N TYR A 284 20.69 0.99 0.49
CA TYR A 284 21.55 1.19 1.67
C TYR A 284 21.46 2.62 2.23
N ASP A 285 21.20 3.60 1.37
CA ASP A 285 20.99 5.00 1.77
C ASP A 285 19.77 5.21 2.69
N ILE A 286 18.82 4.26 2.74
CA ILE A 286 17.69 4.29 3.69
C ILE A 286 18.12 3.77 5.08
N PHE A 287 19.30 3.17 5.21
CA PHE A 287 19.78 2.60 6.47
C PHE A 287 20.85 3.45 7.16
N THR A 288 21.38 4.48 6.49
CA THR A 288 22.37 5.46 6.99
C THR A 288 21.69 6.73 7.49
#